data_AF-A0A947UUS0-F1
#
_entry.id   AF-A0A947UUS0-F1
#
_cell.length_a   1.000
_cell.length_b   1.000
_cell.length_c   1.000
_cell.angle_alpha   90.00
_cell.angle_beta   90.00
_cell.angle_gamma   90.00
#
_symmetry.space_group_name_H-M   'P 1'
#
loop_
_entity.id
_entity.type
_entity.pdbx_description
1 polymer ?
#
loop_
_entity_poly.entity_id
_entity_poly.type
_entity_poly.pdbx_seq_one_letter_code
_entity_poly.pdbx_strand_id
1 'polypeptide(L)'
;MEQGDLQGAADTLKKNKSTLQASPEGQLVMAVTQGRVQVGCGNLKEAAKAVEEAAALRARGTRGDANLMLDMAGICMASDRHDEADGIVAEVARNAHDSEALLARARKLYDDAGRTDAGTAVLAVATADVRKLNNEGVVLAHRGDFRAAVDTLLTACAEAPHNPRIMMNAVWVILKYIDQAGLDERMIEAARRHLDEAERQAPGHARLAGLRLQLKAVENRFGIQRKTPA
;
A
#
# COMPACT_ATOMS: atom_id res chain seq x y z
N MET A 1 -10.97 -22.23 -16.65
CA MET A 1 -9.78 -22.30 -15.79
C MET A 1 -10.07 -21.78 -14.38
N GLU A 2 -10.93 -20.77 -14.18
CA GLU A 2 -11.28 -20.21 -12.86
C GLU A 2 -11.88 -21.21 -11.84
N GLN A 3 -12.74 -22.14 -12.26
CA GLN A 3 -13.34 -23.12 -11.33
C GLN A 3 -12.31 -24.07 -10.68
N GLY A 4 -11.21 -24.38 -11.37
CA GLY A 4 -10.13 -25.21 -10.83
C GLY A 4 -9.28 -24.47 -9.78
N ASP A 5 -9.15 -23.16 -9.93
CA ASP A 5 -8.43 -22.29 -8.99
C ASP A 5 -9.24 -22.08 -7.69
N LEU A 6 -10.56 -21.91 -7.80
CA LEU A 6 -11.46 -21.76 -6.65
C LEU A 6 -11.50 -23.02 -5.76
N GLN A 7 -11.52 -24.20 -6.36
CA GLN A 7 -11.49 -25.48 -5.62
C GLN A 7 -10.15 -25.64 -4.88
N GLY A 8 -9.03 -25.33 -5.54
CA GLY A 8 -7.69 -25.35 -4.94
C GLY A 8 -7.54 -24.35 -3.79
N ALA A 9 -8.12 -23.15 -3.93
CA ALA A 9 -8.15 -22.14 -2.87
C ALA A 9 -8.94 -22.63 -1.65
N ALA A 10 -10.13 -23.21 -1.85
CA ALA A 10 -10.95 -23.75 -0.77
C ALA A 10 -10.26 -24.90 0.00
N ASP A 11 -9.57 -25.79 -0.71
CA ASP A 11 -8.83 -26.90 -0.09
C ASP A 11 -7.59 -26.41 0.66
N THR A 12 -6.91 -25.38 0.14
CA THR A 12 -5.77 -24.74 0.81
C THR A 12 -6.20 -24.04 2.09
N LEU A 13 -7.34 -23.35 2.08
CA LEU A 13 -7.94 -22.75 3.28
C LEU A 13 -8.27 -23.80 4.34
N LYS A 14 -8.90 -24.93 3.95
CA LYS A 14 -9.22 -26.01 4.89
C LYS A 14 -7.98 -26.60 5.54
N LYS A 15 -6.92 -26.83 4.76
CA LYS A 15 -5.65 -27.41 5.26
C LYS A 15 -4.90 -26.46 6.20
N ASN A 16 -5.01 -25.15 6.00
CA ASN A 16 -4.26 -24.15 6.78
C ASN A 16 -5.12 -23.36 7.79
N LYS A 17 -6.35 -23.80 8.03
CA LYS A 17 -7.33 -23.08 8.85
C LYS A 17 -6.80 -22.73 10.25
N SER A 18 -6.23 -23.69 10.96
CA SER A 18 -5.71 -23.46 12.32
C SER A 18 -4.56 -22.44 12.34
N THR A 19 -3.67 -22.50 11.34
CA THR A 19 -2.55 -21.56 11.19
C THR A 19 -3.04 -20.15 10.86
N LEU A 20 -3.98 -20.02 9.92
CA LEU A 20 -4.51 -18.72 9.50
C LEU A 20 -5.37 -18.07 10.59
N GLN A 21 -6.10 -18.86 11.38
CA GLN A 21 -6.89 -18.33 12.49
C GLN A 21 -6.03 -17.77 13.64
N ALA A 22 -4.75 -18.11 13.70
CA ALA A 22 -3.84 -17.68 14.76
C ALA A 22 -3.47 -16.19 14.69
N SER A 23 -3.69 -15.51 13.55
CA SER A 23 -3.44 -14.07 13.42
C SER A 23 -4.61 -13.33 12.77
N PRO A 24 -4.82 -12.04 13.08
CA PRO A 24 -5.82 -11.23 12.40
C PRO A 24 -5.61 -11.18 10.88
N GLU A 25 -4.36 -11.10 10.41
CA GLU A 25 -4.02 -11.09 8.98
C GLU A 25 -4.42 -12.41 8.31
N GLY A 26 -4.18 -13.55 8.97
CA GLY A 26 -4.60 -14.84 8.46
C GLY A 26 -6.12 -15.00 8.44
N GLN A 27 -6.82 -14.47 9.44
CA GLN A 27 -8.29 -14.40 9.45
C GLN A 27 -8.83 -13.54 8.29
N LEU A 28 -8.17 -12.43 7.97
CA LEU A 28 -8.54 -11.59 6.83
C LEU A 28 -8.34 -12.32 5.50
N VAL A 29 -7.20 -13.00 5.32
CA VAL A 29 -6.95 -13.84 4.15
C VAL A 29 -8.03 -14.90 4.00
N MET A 30 -8.40 -15.58 5.08
CA MET A 30 -9.47 -16.58 5.07
C MET A 30 -10.81 -15.99 4.65
N ALA A 31 -11.24 -14.89 5.28
CA ALA A 31 -12.53 -14.26 5.01
C ALA A 31 -12.64 -13.82 3.54
N VAL A 32 -11.63 -13.13 3.02
CA VAL A 32 -11.61 -12.69 1.61
C VAL A 32 -11.61 -13.89 0.67
N THR A 33 -10.75 -14.89 0.90
CA THR A 33 -10.64 -16.04 0.01
C THR A 33 -11.95 -16.86 0.01
N GLN A 34 -12.56 -17.04 1.18
CA GLN A 34 -13.86 -17.69 1.30
C GLN A 34 -14.95 -16.91 0.56
N GLY A 35 -14.98 -15.58 0.69
CA GLY A 35 -15.92 -14.73 -0.04
C GLY A 35 -15.77 -14.86 -1.55
N ARG A 36 -14.53 -14.92 -2.09
CA ARG A 36 -14.29 -15.17 -3.53
C ARG A 36 -14.86 -16.50 -4.00
N VAL A 37 -14.66 -17.57 -3.22
CA VAL A 37 -15.23 -18.89 -3.53
C VAL A 37 -16.75 -18.83 -3.58
N GLN A 38 -17.38 -18.15 -2.61
CA GLN A 38 -18.84 -18.01 -2.58
C GLN A 38 -19.37 -17.21 -3.77
N VAL A 39 -18.69 -16.14 -4.19
CA VAL A 39 -19.03 -15.40 -5.43
C VAL A 39 -18.96 -16.33 -6.65
N GLY A 40 -17.88 -17.10 -6.79
CA GLY A 40 -17.73 -18.05 -7.91
C GLY A 40 -18.77 -19.18 -7.91
N CYS A 41 -19.32 -19.52 -6.75
CA CYS A 41 -20.42 -20.47 -6.61
C CYS A 41 -21.82 -19.84 -6.76
N GLY A 42 -21.93 -18.52 -6.95
CA GLY A 42 -23.20 -17.80 -7.03
C GLY A 42 -23.88 -17.57 -5.67
N ASN A 43 -23.20 -17.85 -4.55
CA ASN A 43 -23.73 -17.73 -3.20
C ASN A 43 -23.51 -16.31 -2.63
N LEU A 44 -24.12 -15.30 -3.25
CA LEU A 44 -23.86 -13.89 -2.93
C LEU A 44 -24.17 -13.51 -1.47
N LYS A 45 -25.15 -14.15 -0.83
CA LYS A 45 -25.45 -13.93 0.59
C LYS A 45 -24.31 -14.35 1.52
N GLU A 46 -23.66 -15.48 1.22
CA GLU A 46 -22.52 -15.97 2.01
C GLU A 46 -21.26 -15.17 1.68
N ALA A 47 -21.10 -14.71 0.44
CA ALA A 47 -20.05 -13.78 0.06
C ALA A 47 -20.16 -12.45 0.84
N ALA A 48 -21.37 -11.90 0.97
CA ALA A 48 -21.61 -10.66 1.71
C ALA A 48 -21.21 -10.81 3.20
N LYS A 49 -21.55 -11.92 3.85
CA LYS A 49 -21.11 -12.20 5.23
C LYS A 49 -19.59 -12.26 5.36
N ALA A 50 -18.92 -12.94 4.42
CA ALA A 50 -17.46 -13.02 4.43
C ALA A 50 -16.80 -11.63 4.27
N VAL A 51 -17.40 -10.74 3.48
CA VAL A 51 -16.96 -9.34 3.39
C VAL A 51 -17.19 -8.56 4.67
N GLU A 52 -18.31 -8.76 5.36
CA GLU A 52 -18.56 -8.11 6.67
C GLU A 52 -17.50 -8.51 7.70
N GLU A 53 -17.13 -9.80 7.75
CA GLU A 53 -16.05 -10.29 8.61
C GLU A 53 -14.70 -9.64 8.25
N ALA A 54 -14.36 -9.59 6.96
CA ALA A 54 -13.15 -8.94 6.47
C ALA A 54 -13.14 -7.44 6.79
N ALA A 55 -14.27 -6.75 6.61
CA ALA A 55 -14.42 -5.33 6.93
C ALA A 55 -14.27 -5.06 8.43
N ALA A 56 -14.82 -5.92 9.28
CA ALA A 56 -14.68 -5.82 10.73
C ALA A 56 -13.22 -6.01 11.19
N LEU A 57 -12.46 -6.92 10.54
CA LEU A 57 -11.03 -7.07 10.79
C LEU A 57 -10.26 -5.80 10.38
N ARG A 58 -10.55 -5.25 9.21
CA ARG A 58 -9.92 -4.00 8.73
C ARG A 58 -10.23 -2.81 9.63
N ALA A 59 -11.47 -2.70 10.12
CA ALA A 59 -11.86 -1.65 11.07
C ALA A 59 -11.08 -1.73 12.40
N ARG A 60 -10.58 -2.92 12.77
CA ARG A 60 -9.69 -3.13 13.92
C ARG A 60 -8.21 -2.92 13.61
N GLY A 61 -7.87 -2.48 12.40
CA GLY A 61 -6.51 -2.19 11.96
C GLY A 61 -5.78 -3.35 11.28
N THR A 62 -6.44 -4.50 11.07
CA THR A 62 -5.86 -5.60 10.30
C THR A 62 -5.62 -5.18 8.85
N ARG A 63 -4.45 -5.49 8.32
CA ARG A 63 -4.05 -5.13 6.96
C ARG A 63 -3.95 -6.35 6.08
N GLY A 64 -4.26 -6.18 4.80
CA GLY A 64 -3.98 -7.13 3.75
C GLY A 64 -3.06 -6.50 2.70
N ASP A 65 -2.37 -7.33 1.93
CA ASP A 65 -1.65 -6.83 0.78
C ASP A 65 -2.60 -6.28 -0.30
N ALA A 66 -2.06 -5.50 -1.23
CA ALA A 66 -2.84 -4.87 -2.28
C ALA A 66 -3.67 -5.87 -3.11
N ASN A 67 -3.16 -7.09 -3.32
CA ASN A 67 -3.87 -8.07 -4.12
C ASN A 67 -5.07 -8.66 -3.38
N LEU A 68 -4.91 -8.94 -2.09
CA LEU A 68 -5.99 -9.38 -1.22
C LEU A 68 -7.07 -8.29 -1.08
N MET A 69 -6.67 -7.02 -1.03
CA MET A 69 -7.62 -5.90 -0.97
C MET A 69 -8.41 -5.75 -2.28
N LEU A 70 -7.78 -5.90 -3.45
CA LEU A 70 -8.51 -5.93 -4.72
C LEU A 70 -9.46 -7.13 -4.81
N ASP A 71 -9.09 -8.28 -4.25
CA ASP A 71 -10.00 -9.42 -4.13
C ASP A 71 -11.22 -9.08 -3.28
N MET A 72 -11.01 -8.45 -2.11
CA MET A 72 -12.10 -7.98 -1.25
C MET A 72 -13.02 -7.01 -1.99
N ALA A 73 -12.46 -6.04 -2.72
CA ALA A 73 -13.23 -5.11 -3.54
C ALA A 73 -14.07 -5.82 -4.61
N GLY A 74 -13.54 -6.85 -5.26
CA GLY A 74 -14.31 -7.67 -6.21
C GLY A 74 -15.50 -8.36 -5.56
N ILE A 75 -15.36 -8.86 -4.33
CA ILE A 75 -16.48 -9.47 -3.59
C ILE A 75 -17.52 -8.39 -3.23
N CYS A 76 -17.08 -7.20 -2.82
CA CYS A 76 -17.97 -6.06 -2.58
C CYS A 76 -18.76 -5.69 -3.85
N MET A 77 -18.11 -5.59 -5.01
CA MET A 77 -18.78 -5.33 -6.29
C MET A 77 -19.84 -6.38 -6.60
N ALA A 78 -19.50 -7.67 -6.48
CA ALA A 78 -20.43 -8.77 -6.74
C ALA A 78 -21.61 -8.84 -5.75
N SER A 79 -21.52 -8.14 -4.62
CA SER A 79 -22.54 -8.07 -3.57
C SER A 79 -23.26 -6.71 -3.53
N ASP A 80 -23.19 -5.92 -4.61
CA ASP A 80 -23.77 -4.57 -4.75
C ASP A 80 -23.27 -3.53 -3.71
N ARG A 81 -22.12 -3.79 -3.06
CA ARG A 81 -21.47 -2.89 -2.08
C ARG A 81 -20.46 -1.96 -2.76
N HIS A 82 -20.95 -1.18 -3.72
CA HIS A 82 -20.13 -0.36 -4.61
C HIS A 82 -19.26 0.68 -3.89
N ASP A 83 -19.80 1.40 -2.92
CA ASP A 83 -19.05 2.47 -2.22
C ASP A 83 -17.85 1.91 -1.44
N GLU A 84 -18.01 0.74 -0.83
CA GLU A 84 -16.92 0.08 -0.12
C GLU A 84 -15.86 -0.46 -1.07
N ALA A 85 -16.28 -1.03 -2.21
CA ALA A 85 -15.37 -1.45 -3.24
C ALA A 85 -14.55 -0.26 -3.77
N ASP A 86 -15.20 0.87 -4.01
CA ASP A 86 -14.57 2.11 -4.50
C ASP A 86 -13.55 2.65 -3.48
N GLY A 87 -13.89 2.64 -2.19
CA GLY A 87 -12.97 3.01 -1.11
C GLY A 87 -11.72 2.12 -1.03
N ILE A 88 -11.91 0.80 -1.14
CA ILE A 88 -10.80 -0.17 -1.13
C ILE A 88 -9.90 0.02 -2.35
N VAL A 89 -10.49 0.15 -3.56
CA VAL A 89 -9.70 0.36 -4.78
C VAL A 89 -8.95 1.68 -4.73
N ALA A 90 -9.57 2.75 -4.23
CA ALA A 90 -8.90 4.04 -4.05
C ALA A 90 -7.69 3.92 -3.12
N GLU A 91 -7.82 3.23 -1.99
CA GLU A 91 -6.71 2.98 -1.07
C GLU A 91 -5.56 2.21 -1.74
N VAL A 92 -5.87 1.13 -2.45
CA VAL A 92 -4.88 0.33 -3.18
C VAL A 92 -4.18 1.17 -4.26
N ALA A 93 -4.95 1.89 -5.08
CA ALA A 93 -4.44 2.68 -6.18
C ALA A 93 -3.49 3.79 -5.71
N ARG A 94 -3.85 4.48 -4.63
CA ARG A 94 -3.02 5.52 -4.01
C ARG A 94 -1.66 4.97 -3.55
N ASN A 95 -1.63 3.72 -3.09
CA ASN A 95 -0.42 3.05 -2.61
C ASN A 95 0.29 2.18 -3.66
N ALA A 96 -0.20 2.13 -4.90
CA ALA A 96 0.20 1.13 -5.90
C ALA A 96 1.67 1.21 -6.38
N HIS A 97 2.50 2.14 -5.90
CA HIS A 97 3.91 2.24 -6.29
C HIS A 97 4.15 2.34 -7.82
N ASP A 98 3.21 2.91 -8.57
CA ASP A 98 3.21 2.89 -10.04
C ASP A 98 3.22 1.48 -10.66
N SER A 99 2.74 0.50 -9.91
CA SER A 99 2.45 -0.84 -10.40
C SER A 99 1.29 -0.77 -11.40
N GLU A 100 1.64 -0.71 -12.68
CA GLU A 100 0.67 -0.82 -13.76
C GLU A 100 -0.11 -2.13 -13.69
N ALA A 101 0.49 -3.20 -13.16
CA ALA A 101 -0.20 -4.47 -12.94
C ALA A 101 -1.33 -4.35 -11.90
N LEU A 102 -1.10 -3.67 -10.77
CA LEU A 102 -2.13 -3.44 -9.76
C LEU A 102 -3.24 -2.53 -10.30
N LEU A 103 -2.87 -1.42 -10.97
CA LEU A 103 -3.84 -0.50 -11.55
C LEU A 103 -4.65 -1.16 -12.69
N ALA A 104 -4.03 -2.00 -13.51
CA ALA A 104 -4.72 -2.77 -14.55
C ALA A 104 -5.70 -3.78 -13.95
N ARG A 105 -5.31 -4.47 -12.87
CA ARG A 105 -6.22 -5.37 -12.17
C ARG A 105 -7.40 -4.63 -11.55
N ALA A 106 -7.17 -3.46 -10.95
CA ALA A 106 -8.24 -2.61 -10.44
C ALA A 106 -9.20 -2.17 -11.54
N ARG A 107 -8.69 -1.72 -12.70
CA ARG A 107 -9.52 -1.42 -13.89
C ARG A 107 -10.36 -2.61 -14.32
N LYS A 108 -9.74 -3.79 -14.42
CA LYS A 108 -10.43 -5.02 -14.79
C LYS A 108 -11.61 -5.34 -13.86
N LEU A 109 -11.46 -5.14 -12.54
CA LEU A 109 -12.57 -5.36 -11.59
C LEU A 109 -13.78 -4.47 -11.89
N TYR A 110 -13.56 -3.22 -12.30
CA TYR A 110 -14.65 -2.34 -12.72
C TYR A 110 -15.25 -2.74 -14.06
N ASP A 111 -14.42 -3.15 -15.02
CA ASP A 111 -14.87 -3.61 -16.34
C ASP A 111 -15.74 -4.86 -16.22
N ASP A 112 -15.30 -5.84 -15.43
CA ASP A 112 -16.02 -7.09 -15.17
C ASP A 112 -17.36 -6.83 -14.45
N ALA A 113 -17.46 -5.74 -13.68
CA ALA A 113 -18.68 -5.29 -13.01
C ALA A 113 -19.54 -4.33 -13.85
N GLY A 114 -19.15 -4.00 -15.09
CA GLY A 114 -19.85 -3.03 -15.93
C GLY A 114 -19.81 -1.59 -15.41
N ARG A 115 -18.84 -1.26 -14.54
CA ARG A 115 -18.67 0.05 -13.88
C ARG A 115 -17.41 0.79 -14.37
N THR A 116 -17.02 0.62 -15.64
CA THR A 116 -15.79 1.18 -16.23
C THR A 116 -15.60 2.68 -15.99
N ASP A 117 -16.65 3.48 -16.19
CA ASP A 117 -16.57 4.94 -16.00
C ASP A 117 -16.28 5.32 -14.54
N ALA A 118 -16.95 4.64 -13.60
CA ALA A 118 -16.71 4.81 -12.17
C ALA A 118 -15.28 4.41 -11.81
N GLY A 119 -14.79 3.29 -12.33
CA GLY A 119 -13.41 2.85 -12.11
C GLY A 119 -12.38 3.83 -12.62
N THR A 120 -12.61 4.39 -13.80
CA THR A 120 -11.74 5.44 -14.37
C THR A 120 -11.68 6.66 -13.46
N ALA A 121 -12.84 7.12 -12.97
CA ALA A 121 -12.91 8.26 -12.06
C ALA A 121 -12.22 7.98 -10.71
N VAL A 122 -12.51 6.83 -10.09
CA VAL A 122 -11.93 6.43 -8.79
C VAL A 122 -10.41 6.35 -8.87
N LEU A 123 -9.86 5.69 -9.89
CA LEU A 123 -8.41 5.57 -10.06
C LEU A 123 -7.73 6.90 -10.36
N ALA A 124 -8.37 7.76 -11.16
CA ALA A 124 -7.86 9.09 -11.45
C ALA A 124 -7.77 9.94 -10.17
N VAL A 125 -8.84 10.01 -9.39
CA VAL A 125 -8.89 10.77 -8.14
C VAL A 125 -7.90 10.21 -7.12
N ALA A 126 -7.91 8.89 -6.91
CA ALA A 126 -7.08 8.23 -5.89
C ALA A 126 -5.57 8.44 -6.11
N THR A 127 -5.13 8.59 -7.36
CA THR A 127 -3.71 8.74 -7.69
C THR A 127 -3.29 10.19 -7.91
N ALA A 128 -4.22 11.10 -8.20
CA ALA A 128 -3.92 12.49 -8.60
C ALA A 128 -3.14 13.27 -7.53
N ASP A 129 -3.67 13.35 -6.31
CA ASP A 129 -3.09 14.19 -5.25
C ASP A 129 -1.71 13.70 -4.84
N VAL A 130 -1.57 12.38 -4.70
CA VAL A 130 -0.34 11.73 -4.31
C VAL A 130 0.74 11.85 -5.39
N ARG A 131 0.37 11.71 -6.67
CA ARG A 131 1.30 11.97 -7.79
C ARG A 131 1.71 13.43 -7.86
N LYS A 132 0.77 14.35 -7.65
CA LYS A 132 1.03 15.80 -7.65
C LYS A 132 2.04 16.16 -6.55
N LEU A 133 1.76 15.80 -5.29
CA LEU A 133 2.64 16.08 -4.16
C LEU A 133 4.03 15.48 -4.37
N ASN A 134 4.11 14.22 -4.80
CA ASN A 134 5.39 13.57 -5.05
C ASN A 134 6.21 14.29 -6.14
N ASN A 135 5.57 14.66 -7.25
CA ASN A 135 6.25 15.36 -8.34
C ASN A 135 6.68 16.78 -7.93
N GLU A 136 5.81 17.51 -7.23
CA GLU A 136 6.09 18.85 -6.72
C GLU A 136 7.29 18.84 -5.77
N GLY A 137 7.32 17.92 -4.79
CA GLY A 137 8.44 17.78 -3.88
C GLY A 137 9.76 17.43 -4.58
N VAL A 138 9.74 16.55 -5.59
CA VAL A 138 10.94 16.24 -6.39
C VAL A 138 11.41 17.45 -7.20
N VAL A 139 10.49 18.23 -7.78
CA VAL A 139 10.83 19.45 -8.53
C VAL A 139 11.44 20.51 -7.61
N LEU A 140 10.86 20.73 -6.42
CA LEU A 140 11.41 21.64 -5.41
C LEU A 140 12.83 21.23 -5.01
N ALA A 141 13.06 19.94 -4.77
CA ALA A 141 14.38 19.41 -4.44
C ALA A 141 15.40 19.66 -5.58
N HIS A 142 15.00 19.48 -6.84
CA HIS A 142 15.88 19.77 -7.98
C HIS A 142 16.23 21.26 -8.13
N ARG A 143 15.38 22.16 -7.60
CA ARG A 143 15.65 23.60 -7.55
C ARG A 143 16.47 24.01 -6.33
N GLY A 144 16.82 23.07 -5.44
CA GLY A 144 17.55 23.34 -4.19
C GLY A 144 16.67 23.83 -3.04
N ASP A 145 15.34 23.89 -3.22
CA ASP A 145 14.41 24.21 -2.15
C ASP A 145 14.08 22.95 -1.33
N PHE A 146 15.09 22.47 -0.61
CA PHE A 146 14.99 21.20 0.10
C PHE A 146 14.01 21.24 1.27
N ARG A 147 13.83 22.38 1.93
CA ARG A 147 12.91 22.46 3.07
C ARG A 147 11.47 22.28 2.61
N ALA A 148 11.03 23.05 1.62
CA ALA A 148 9.69 22.90 1.06
C ALA A 148 9.50 21.50 0.46
N ALA A 149 10.51 20.98 -0.24
CA ALA A 149 10.47 19.64 -0.80
C ALA A 149 10.24 18.53 0.25
N VAL A 150 10.91 18.62 1.41
CA VAL A 150 10.71 17.68 2.53
C VAL A 150 9.26 17.76 3.02
N ASP A 151 8.76 18.97 3.30
CA ASP A 151 7.40 19.16 3.83
C ASP A 151 6.33 18.63 2.84
N THR A 152 6.51 18.86 1.54
CA THR A 152 5.63 18.31 0.49
C THR A 152 5.68 16.78 0.43
N LEU A 153 6.87 16.18 0.48
CA LEU A 153 7.01 14.72 0.38
C LEU A 153 6.55 13.99 1.65
N LEU A 154 6.73 14.58 2.83
CA LEU A 154 6.18 14.04 4.07
C LEU A 154 4.65 14.07 4.06
N THR A 155 4.04 15.11 3.47
CA THR A 155 2.60 15.15 3.21
C THR A 155 2.18 14.00 2.28
N ALA A 156 2.92 13.78 1.19
CA ALA A 156 2.67 12.65 0.28
C ALA A 156 2.79 11.29 0.98
N CYS A 157 3.75 11.12 1.89
CA CYS A 157 3.89 9.92 2.72
C CYS A 157 2.70 9.71 3.66
N ALA A 158 2.09 10.78 4.20
CA ALA A 158 0.91 10.67 5.04
C ALA A 158 -0.33 10.22 4.24
N GLU A 159 -0.48 10.73 3.02
CA GLU A 159 -1.58 10.36 2.12
C GLU A 159 -1.43 8.94 1.57
N ALA A 160 -0.20 8.51 1.26
CA ALA A 160 0.13 7.19 0.73
C ALA A 160 1.15 6.44 1.62
N PRO A 161 0.74 6.02 2.82
CA PRO A 161 1.64 5.50 3.85
C PRO A 161 2.21 4.11 3.55
N HIS A 162 1.85 3.51 2.41
CA HIS A 162 2.35 2.22 1.95
C HIS A 162 2.95 2.28 0.55
N ASN A 163 3.25 3.49 0.04
CA ASN A 163 3.91 3.68 -1.24
C ASN A 163 5.44 3.82 -1.08
N PRO A 164 6.23 2.77 -1.34
CA PRO A 164 7.68 2.83 -1.15
C PRO A 164 8.38 3.85 -2.08
N ARG A 165 7.75 4.30 -3.17
CA ARG A 165 8.37 5.27 -4.11
C ARG A 165 8.48 6.62 -3.43
N ILE A 166 7.38 7.02 -2.81
CA ILE A 166 7.23 8.31 -2.15
C ILE A 166 8.12 8.34 -0.92
N MET A 167 8.15 7.26 -0.14
CA MET A 167 9.07 7.12 0.98
C MET A 167 10.53 7.23 0.54
N MET A 168 10.94 6.50 -0.51
CA MET A 168 12.30 6.59 -1.03
C MET A 168 12.66 8.00 -1.55
N ASN A 169 11.69 8.71 -2.14
CA ASN A 169 11.88 10.10 -2.56
C ASN A 169 12.01 11.03 -1.35
N ALA A 170 11.15 10.88 -0.33
CA ALA A 170 11.23 11.63 0.92
C ALA A 170 12.59 11.41 1.60
N VAL A 171 13.04 10.17 1.74
CA VAL A 171 14.37 9.83 2.30
C VAL A 171 15.48 10.52 1.52
N TRP A 172 15.47 10.43 0.19
CA TRP A 172 16.47 11.10 -0.65
C TRP A 172 16.51 12.62 -0.41
N VAL A 173 15.35 13.28 -0.43
CA VAL A 173 15.26 14.74 -0.23
C VAL A 173 15.68 15.13 1.18
N ILE A 174 15.28 14.37 2.20
CA ILE A 174 15.70 14.61 3.58
C ILE A 174 17.22 14.55 3.71
N LEU A 175 17.88 13.55 3.11
CA LEU A 175 19.33 13.44 3.15
C LEU A 175 20.00 14.63 2.44
N LYS A 176 19.42 15.13 1.33
CA LYS A 176 19.88 16.34 0.66
C LYS A 176 19.68 17.61 1.48
N TYR A 177 18.55 17.73 2.17
CA TYR A 177 18.30 18.81 3.12
C TYR A 177 19.39 18.84 4.20
N ILE A 178 19.69 17.68 4.81
CA ILE A 178 20.70 17.58 5.87
C ILE A 178 22.12 17.87 5.33
N ASP A 179 22.43 17.47 4.09
CA ASP A 179 23.69 17.82 3.43
C ASP A 179 23.88 19.33 3.27
N GLN A 180 22.80 20.08 3.02
CA GLN A 180 22.88 21.54 2.80
C GLN A 180 22.71 22.36 4.08
N ALA A 181 21.73 22.01 4.92
CA ALA A 181 21.32 22.82 6.07
C ALA A 181 22.00 22.40 7.38
N GLY A 182 22.72 21.28 7.40
CA GLY A 182 23.27 20.68 8.61
C GLY A 182 22.32 19.70 9.28
N LEU A 183 22.74 19.16 10.43
CA LEU A 183 22.00 18.11 11.12
C LEU A 183 20.65 18.63 11.65
N ASP A 184 19.58 17.93 11.28
CA ASP A 184 18.26 18.02 11.88
C ASP A 184 17.87 16.62 12.38
N GLU A 185 17.84 16.46 13.71
CA GLU A 185 17.59 15.16 14.35
C GLU A 185 16.20 14.59 14.03
N ARG A 186 15.19 15.45 13.88
CA ARG A 186 13.84 14.99 13.53
C ARG A 186 13.81 14.45 12.10
N MET A 187 14.56 15.10 11.22
CA MET A 187 14.63 14.69 9.81
C MET A 187 15.40 13.38 9.64
N ILE A 188 16.52 13.19 10.34
CA ILE A 188 17.26 11.91 10.26
C ILE A 188 16.41 10.75 10.80
N GLU A 189 15.63 10.96 11.86
CA GLU A 189 14.68 9.98 12.38
C GLU A 189 13.54 9.68 11.39
N ALA A 190 13.01 10.71 10.72
CA ALA A 190 12.02 10.54 9.67
C ALA A 190 12.59 9.73 8.49
N ALA A 191 13.82 10.03 8.06
CA ALA A 191 14.49 9.27 7.01
C ALA A 191 14.68 7.79 7.38
N ARG A 192 15.06 7.50 8.63
CA ARG A 192 15.15 6.11 9.13
C ARG A 192 13.81 5.38 9.02
N ARG A 193 12.75 5.97 9.61
CA ARG A 193 11.41 5.35 9.63
C ARG A 193 10.88 5.09 8.22
N HIS A 194 11.00 6.05 7.32
CA HIS A 194 10.54 5.89 5.94
C HIS A 194 11.40 4.92 5.13
N LEU A 195 12.70 4.85 5.39
CA LEU A 195 13.56 3.86 4.74
C LEU A 195 13.23 2.44 5.21
N ASP A 196 13.12 2.23 6.53
CA ASP A 196 12.78 0.92 7.12
C ASP A 196 11.41 0.44 6.59
N GLU A 197 10.41 1.33 6.49
CA GLU A 197 9.10 0.99 5.91
C GLU A 197 9.19 0.73 4.41
N ALA A 198 9.95 1.51 3.65
CA ALA A 198 10.14 1.27 2.22
C ALA A 198 10.82 -0.09 1.95
N GLU A 199 11.78 -0.49 2.79
CA GLU A 199 12.41 -1.81 2.73
C GLU A 199 11.42 -2.94 3.02
N ARG A 200 10.50 -2.74 3.97
CA ARG A 200 9.42 -3.70 4.27
C ARG A 200 8.44 -3.86 3.12
N GLN A 201 8.12 -2.77 2.43
CA GLN A 201 7.13 -2.75 1.34
C GLN A 201 7.69 -3.21 -0.01
N ALA A 202 8.97 -2.94 -0.29
CA ALA A 202 9.62 -3.27 -1.55
C ALA A 202 11.00 -3.92 -1.33
N PRO A 203 11.07 -5.09 -0.69
CA PRO A 203 12.34 -5.75 -0.39
C PRO A 203 13.14 -6.00 -1.68
N GLY A 204 14.43 -5.62 -1.66
CA GLY A 204 15.32 -5.79 -2.81
C GLY A 204 15.21 -4.72 -3.90
N HIS A 205 14.38 -3.69 -3.73
CA HIS A 205 14.30 -2.59 -4.68
C HIS A 205 15.66 -1.87 -4.84
N ALA A 206 16.10 -1.68 -6.09
CA ALA A 206 17.48 -1.27 -6.43
C ALA A 206 17.95 0.05 -5.76
N ARG A 207 17.02 0.99 -5.53
CA ARG A 207 17.32 2.29 -4.89
C ARG A 207 17.61 2.19 -3.38
N LEU A 208 17.11 1.16 -2.69
CA LEU A 208 17.18 1.05 -1.23
C LEU A 208 18.63 0.95 -0.73
N ALA A 209 19.46 0.15 -1.42
CA ALA A 209 20.86 -0.02 -1.04
C ALA A 209 21.64 1.31 -1.05
N GLY A 210 21.40 2.14 -2.07
CA GLY A 210 22.01 3.47 -2.19
C GLY A 210 21.55 4.43 -1.11
N LEU A 211 20.23 4.48 -0.83
CA LEU A 211 19.67 5.32 0.23
C LEU A 211 20.21 4.94 1.62
N ARG A 212 20.32 3.64 1.89
CA ARG A 212 20.89 3.12 3.14
C ARG A 212 22.36 3.53 3.29
N LEU A 213 23.14 3.50 2.21
CA LEU A 213 24.53 3.94 2.25
C LEU A 213 24.64 5.45 2.51
N GLN A 214 23.80 6.25 1.85
CA GLN A 214 23.75 7.70 2.05
C GLN A 214 23.36 8.06 3.49
N LEU A 215 22.33 7.40 4.04
CA LEU A 215 21.90 7.60 5.42
C LEU A 215 23.05 7.31 6.40
N LYS A 216 23.73 6.17 6.24
CA LYS A 216 24.91 5.83 7.07
C LYS A 216 26.04 6.84 6.94
N ALA A 217 26.29 7.37 5.75
CA ALA A 217 27.32 8.38 5.54
C ALA A 217 26.99 9.68 6.29
N VAL A 218 25.74 10.13 6.24
CA VAL A 218 25.26 11.28 7.01
C VAL A 218 25.38 11.05 8.51
N GLU A 219 24.95 9.88 8.99
CA GLU A 219 25.05 9.51 10.41
C GLU A 219 26.50 9.52 10.91
N ASN A 220 27.42 8.93 10.15
CA ASN A 220 28.84 8.90 10.48
C ASN A 220 29.45 10.31 10.50
N ARG A 221 29.09 11.17 9.53
CA ARG A 221 29.58 12.55 9.45
C ARG A 221 29.23 13.37 10.70
N PHE A 222 28.07 13.10 11.30
CA PHE A 222 27.58 13.81 12.49
C PHE A 222 27.73 13.02 13.80
N GLY A 223 28.40 11.86 13.78
CA GLY A 223 28.63 11.05 14.98
C GLY A 223 27.36 10.44 15.59
N ILE A 224 26.30 10.23 14.80
CA ILE A 224 25.01 9.72 15.28
C ILE A 224 25.07 8.21 15.42
N GLN A 225 25.07 7.71 16.66
CA GLN A 225 24.92 6.28 16.91
C GLN A 225 23.44 5.87 16.87
N ARG A 226 23.11 4.82 16.12
CA ARG A 226 21.76 4.23 16.12
C ARG A 226 21.53 3.64 17.52
N LYS A 227 20.62 4.21 18.31
CA LYS A 227 20.09 3.50 19.49
C LYS A 227 19.24 2.35 18.95
N THR A 228 19.69 1.11 19.17
CA THR A 228 18.89 -0.07 18.88
C THR A 228 17.60 0.04 19.69
N PRO A 229 16.40 -0.12 19.09
CA PRO A 229 15.18 -0.22 19.88
C PRO A 229 15.30 -1.43 20.80
N ALA A 230 14.94 -1.25 22.08
CA ALA A 230 14.84 -2.33 23.06
C ALA A 230 13.64 -3.25 22.74
#